data_AF-A0A8T4XVN8-F1
#
_entry.id   AF-A0A8T4XVN8-F1
#
_cell.length_a   1.000
_cell.length_b   1.000
_cell.length_c   1.000
_cell.angle_alpha   90.00
_cell.angle_beta   90.00
_cell.angle_gamma   90.00
#
_symmetry.space_group_name_H-M   'P 1'
#
loop_
_entity.id
_entity.type
_entity.pdbx_description
1 polymer ?
#
loop_
_entity_poly.entity_id
_entity_poly.type
_entity_poly.pdbx_seq_one_letter_code
_entity_poly.pdbx_strand_id
1 'polypeptide(L)'
;MQRGIKHILCRVNHPQTNGKLERFYGVYDQKKHQFKSIEEYVHWHNEVKPHLSLDFENLETPIQAFHRKKPPHQANTPVEKEVAK
;
A
#
# COMPACT_ATOMS: atom_id res chain seq x y z
N MET A 1 22.28 7.50 10.29
CA MET A 1 21.20 8.08 9.46
C MET A 1 21.07 7.21 8.22
N GLN A 2 19.94 6.67 7.78
CA GLN A 2 18.61 6.39 8.32
C GLN A 2 18.04 5.36 7.32
N ARG A 3 17.92 4.08 7.70
CA ARG A 3 17.29 2.94 6.98
C ARG A 3 17.64 2.63 5.50
N GLY A 4 18.61 3.30 4.86
CA GLY A 4 18.97 3.01 3.46
C GLY A 4 17.87 3.34 2.44
N ILE A 5 16.90 4.18 2.82
CA ILE A 5 15.75 4.53 1.99
C ILE A 5 16.17 5.57 0.96
N LYS A 6 16.07 5.23 -0.33
CA LYS A 6 16.28 6.18 -1.43
C LYS A 6 15.02 7.02 -1.63
N HIS A 7 15.09 8.30 -1.26
CA HIS A 7 14.01 9.24 -1.56
C HIS A 7 13.95 9.54 -3.07
N ILE A 8 12.79 9.32 -3.68
CA ILE A 8 12.52 9.66 -5.08
C ILE A 8 11.71 10.96 -5.09
N LEU A 9 12.33 12.05 -5.51
CA LEU A 9 11.69 13.36 -5.61
C LEU A 9 10.86 13.46 -6.90
N CYS A 10 9.68 14.08 -6.79
CA CYS A 10 8.84 14.40 -7.93
C CYS A 10 8.90 15.90 -8.26
N ARG A 11 8.67 16.25 -9.54
CA ARG A 11 8.46 17.64 -9.97
C ARG A 11 7.15 18.19 -9.41
N VAL A 12 7.12 19.49 -9.15
CA VAL A 12 5.91 20.26 -8.81
C VAL A 12 4.94 20.20 -9.99
N ASN A 13 3.63 20.10 -9.71
CA ASN A 13 2.56 19.99 -10.72
C ASN A 13 2.62 18.75 -11.63
N HIS A 14 3.00 17.59 -11.08
CA HIS A 14 2.94 16.33 -11.81
C HIS A 14 1.76 15.46 -11.32
N PRO A 15 0.55 15.61 -11.91
CA PRO A 15 -0.66 14.93 -11.45
C PRO A 15 -0.54 13.40 -11.54
N GLN A 16 0.28 12.89 -12.45
CA GLN A 16 0.46 11.45 -12.62
C GLN A 16 1.23 10.80 -11.47
N THR A 17 2.04 11.56 -10.71
CA THR A 17 2.77 10.99 -9.56
C THR A 17 1.85 10.87 -8.34
N ASN A 18 1.02 11.87 -8.10
CA ASN A 18 0.10 11.89 -6.96
C ASN A 18 -1.23 11.18 -7.26
N GLY A 19 -1.58 10.95 -8.53
CA GLY A 19 -2.88 10.41 -8.92
C GLY A 19 -3.24 9.05 -8.30
N LYS A 20 -2.24 8.22 -7.94
CA LYS A 20 -2.51 6.98 -7.18
C LYS A 20 -2.99 7.28 -5.76
N LEU A 21 -2.33 8.22 -5.10
CA LEU A 21 -2.65 8.65 -3.75
C LEU A 21 -3.98 9.42 -3.72
N GLU A 22 -4.19 10.31 -4.70
CA GLU A 22 -5.46 11.04 -4.87
C GLU A 22 -6.63 10.09 -5.11
N ARG A 23 -6.45 9.05 -5.94
CA ARG A 23 -7.48 8.01 -6.13
C ARG A 23 -7.76 7.22 -4.85
N PHE A 24 -6.72 6.90 -4.06
CA PHE A 24 -6.90 6.24 -2.76
C PHE A 24 -7.72 7.11 -1.80
N TYR A 25 -7.36 8.39 -1.66
CA TYR A 25 -8.10 9.32 -0.80
C TYR A 25 -9.52 9.59 -1.29
N GLY A 26 -9.75 9.60 -2.61
CA GLY A 26 -11.11 9.72 -3.16
C GLY A 26 -12.02 8.55 -2.76
N VAL A 27 -11.51 7.31 -2.81
CA VAL A 27 -12.26 6.13 -2.35
C VAL A 27 -12.44 6.15 -0.83
N TYR A 28 -11.42 6.59 -0.10
CA TYR A 28 -11.50 6.74 1.34
C TYR A 28 -12.60 7.73 1.74
N ASP A 29 -12.63 8.92 1.13
CA ASP A 29 -13.62 9.95 1.51
C ASP A 29 -15.07 9.52 1.22
N GLN A 30 -15.29 8.80 0.12
CA GLN A 30 -16.60 8.21 -0.21
C GLN A 30 -17.05 7.15 0.80
N LYS A 31 -16.12 6.41 1.40
CA LYS A 31 -16.43 5.27 2.26
C LYS A 31 -16.17 5.50 3.74
N LYS A 32 -15.52 6.60 4.13
CA LYS A 32 -15.17 6.90 5.52
C LYS A 32 -16.38 6.85 6.45
N HIS A 33 -17.56 7.24 5.95
CA HIS A 33 -18.81 7.24 6.69
C HIS A 33 -19.33 5.83 7.04
N GLN A 34 -18.83 4.80 6.36
CA GLN A 34 -19.20 3.40 6.60
C GLN A 34 -18.28 2.72 7.63
N PHE A 35 -17.15 3.34 7.97
CA PHE A 35 -16.16 2.78 8.87
C PHE A 35 -16.07 3.60 10.16
N LYS A 36 -15.80 2.93 11.28
CA LYS A 36 -15.67 3.59 12.58
C LYS A 36 -14.29 4.22 12.79
N SER A 37 -13.29 3.78 12.04
CA SER A 37 -11.89 4.23 12.18
C SER A 37 -11.09 4.01 10.89
N ILE A 38 -9.98 4.74 10.75
CA ILE A 38 -9.06 4.61 9.61
C ILE A 38 -8.45 3.21 9.55
N GLU A 39 -8.10 2.61 10.69
CA GLU A 39 -7.57 1.25 10.75
C GLU A 39 -8.54 0.22 10.17
N GLU A 40 -9.83 0.34 10.48
CA GLU A 40 -10.87 -0.55 9.94
C GLU A 40 -10.99 -0.41 8.42
N TYR A 41 -10.92 0.82 7.91
CA TYR A 41 -10.88 1.06 6.47
C TYR A 41 -9.62 0.46 5.82
N VAL A 42 -8.44 0.63 6.45
CA VAL A 42 -7.17 0.11 5.93
C VAL A 42 -7.19 -1.42 5.89
N HIS A 43 -7.68 -2.07 6.94
CA HIS A 43 -7.86 -3.50 7.00
C HIS A 43 -8.81 -3.99 5.89
N TRP A 44 -9.99 -3.37 5.78
CA TRP A 44 -10.94 -3.70 4.72
C TRP A 44 -10.35 -3.48 3.32
N HIS A 45 -9.62 -2.40 3.10
CA HIS A 45 -9.01 -2.08 1.81
C HIS A 45 -7.93 -3.08 1.42
N ASN A 46 -7.10 -3.53 2.38
CA ASN A 46 -5.96 -4.39 2.10
C ASN A 46 -6.30 -5.89 2.10
N GLU A 47 -7.20 -6.34 2.98
CA GLU A 47 -7.43 -7.76 3.27
C GLU A 47 -8.80 -8.27 2.83
N VAL A 48 -9.80 -7.40 2.67
CA VAL A 48 -11.19 -7.83 2.40
C VAL A 48 -11.64 -7.45 1.01
N LYS A 49 -11.20 -6.32 0.47
CA LYS A 49 -11.64 -5.80 -0.82
C LYS A 49 -10.87 -6.45 -1.99
N PRO A 50 -11.47 -7.36 -2.78
CA PRO A 50 -10.86 -7.79 -4.03
C PRO A 50 -10.75 -6.60 -4.99
N HIS A 51 -9.63 -6.48 -5.69
CA HIS A 51 -9.39 -5.35 -6.59
C HIS A 51 -9.63 -5.77 -8.05
N LEU A 52 -10.54 -5.06 -8.75
CA LEU A 52 -10.90 -5.36 -10.14
C LEU A 52 -9.72 -5.28 -11.12
N SER A 53 -8.76 -4.39 -10.87
CA SER A 53 -7.52 -4.29 -11.67
C SER A 53 -6.43 -5.30 -11.29
N LEU A 54 -6.71 -6.22 -10.37
CA LEU A 54 -5.85 -7.35 -10.01
C LEU A 54 -6.47 -8.65 -10.56
N ASP A 55 -6.02 -9.79 -10.05
CA ASP A 55 -6.55 -11.09 -10.40
C ASP A 55 -7.94 -11.29 -9.76
N PHE A 56 -8.95 -10.74 -10.43
CA PHE A 56 -10.33 -10.75 -9.94
C PHE A 56 -10.94 -12.15 -9.96
N GLU A 57 -10.49 -13.02 -10.86
CA GLU A 57 -10.94 -14.41 -10.92
C GLU A 57 -10.56 -15.19 -9.66
N ASN A 58 -9.40 -14.89 -9.07
CA ASN A 58 -8.98 -15.45 -7.78
C ASN A 58 -9.36 -14.56 -6.58
N LEU A 59 -10.20 -13.53 -6.78
CA LEU A 59 -10.57 -12.54 -5.76
C LEU A 59 -9.34 -11.97 -5.03
N GLU A 60 -8.25 -11.71 -5.77
CA GLU A 60 -6.98 -11.30 -5.19
C GLU A 60 -7.10 -9.97 -4.45
N THR A 61 -6.73 -10.01 -3.17
CA THR A 61 -6.65 -8.85 -2.30
C THR A 61 -5.36 -8.07 -2.54
N PRO A 62 -5.33 -6.76 -2.26
CA PRO A 62 -4.11 -5.96 -2.43
C PRO A 62 -2.90 -6.51 -1.67
N ILE A 63 -3.10 -7.09 -0.48
CA ILE A 63 -2.02 -7.73 0.27
C ILE A 63 -1.46 -8.95 -0.46
N GLN A 64 -2.32 -9.81 -1.01
CA GLN A 64 -1.89 -10.98 -1.81
C GLN A 64 -1.10 -10.54 -3.05
N ALA A 65 -1.58 -9.53 -3.77
CA ALA A 65 -0.88 -8.99 -4.92
C ALA A 65 0.47 -8.37 -4.55
N PHE A 66 0.57 -7.72 -3.39
CA PHE A 66 1.82 -7.19 -2.88
C PHE A 66 2.82 -8.31 -2.63
N HIS A 67 2.42 -9.39 -1.95
CA HIS A 67 3.30 -10.54 -1.70
C HIS A 67 3.73 -11.24 -2.99
N ARG A 68 2.83 -11.38 -3.97
CA ARG A 68 3.13 -11.97 -5.28
C ARG A 68 4.09 -11.13 -6.12
N LYS A 69 3.94 -9.80 -6.11
CA LYS A 69 4.76 -8.87 -6.89
C LYS A 69 6.03 -8.42 -6.18
N LYS A 70 6.23 -8.80 -4.92
CA LYS A 70 7.51 -8.56 -4.23
C LYS A 70 8.60 -9.24 -5.05
N PRO A 71 9.60 -8.49 -5.57
CA PRO A 71 10.77 -9.13 -6.13
C PRO A 71 11.41 -10.00 -5.03
N PRO A 72 12.05 -11.13 -5.40
CA PRO A 72 12.85 -11.88 -4.44
C PRO A 72 13.82 -10.91 -3.77
N HIS A 73 13.86 -10.95 -2.45
CA HIS A 73 14.64 -10.06 -1.61
C HIS A 73 16.04 -9.92 -2.21
N GLN A 74 16.34 -8.76 -2.82
CA GLN A 74 17.72 -8.43 -3.13
C GLN A 74 18.42 -8.40 -1.77
N ALA A 75 19.39 -9.29 -1.58
CA ALA A 75 20.05 -9.67 -0.33
C ALA A 75 20.85 -8.54 0.35
N ASN A 76 20.43 -7.29 0.23
CA ASN A 76 21.11 -6.09 0.70
C ASN A 76 20.19 -5.20 1.53
N THR A 77 19.37 -5.78 2.42
CA THR A 77 18.76 -5.00 3.50
C THR A 77 18.98 -5.72 4.82
N PRO A 78 19.73 -5.13 5.77
CA PRO A 78 19.88 -5.71 7.10
C PRO A 78 18.49 -5.77 7.73
N VAL A 79 18.02 -6.98 8.02
CA VAL A 79 16.82 -7.20 8.82
C VAL A 79 17.14 -6.71 10.23
N GLU A 80 16.63 -5.52 10.58
CA GLU A 80 16.64 -5.02 11.95
C GLU A 80 15.81 -6.00 12.78
N LYS A 81 16.49 -6.90 13.49
CA LYS A 81 15.86 -7.80 14.46
C LYS A 81 15.28 -6.95 15.58
N GLU A 82 13.99 -7.11 15.83
CA GLU A 82 13.32 -6.57 17.02
C GLU A 82 14.10 -6.98 18.27
N VAL A 83 14.65 -5.99 18.97
CA VAL A 83 15.23 -6.20 20.29
C VAL A 83 14.08 -6.14 21.28
N ALA A 84 13.58 -7.30 21.66
CA ALA A 84 12.81 -7.45 22.88
C ALA A 84 13.73 -7.16 24.07
N LYS A 85 13.49 -6.05 24.77
CA LYS A 85 13.67 -5.96 26.22
C LYS A 85 12.90 -4.78 26.81
#